data_AF-A0AAV6I0D6-F1
#
_entry.id   AF-A0AAV6I0D6-F1
#
_cell.length_a   1.000
_cell.length_b   1.000
_cell.length_c   1.000
_cell.angle_alpha   90.00
_cell.angle_beta   90.00
_cell.angle_gamma   90.00
#
_symmetry.space_group_name_H-M   'P 1'
#
loop_
_entity.id
_entity.type
_entity.pdbx_description
1 polymer ?
#
loop_
_entity_poly.entity_id
_entity_poly.type
_entity_poly.pdbx_seq_one_letter_code
_entity_poly.pdbx_strand_id
1 'polypeptide(L)'
;MGVSPNLETYNVLVKISCKKLRFSEARELLEWMWVWGLKPDVSYGTVINGLAKSGDLSGALKVFDEMSERGHRDNMNKLTIAVA
;
A
#
# COMPACT_ATOMS: atom_id res chain seq x y z
N MET A 1 -12.53 -3.04 -26.72
CA MET A 1 -12.28 -1.84 -25.91
C MET A 1 -11.97 -2.28 -24.51
N GLY A 2 -10.72 -2.12 -24.05
CA GLY A 2 -10.33 -2.41 -22.68
C GLY A 2 -10.35 -1.12 -21.87
N VAL A 3 -11.06 -1.11 -20.73
CA VAL A 3 -10.96 -0.01 -19.76
C VAL A 3 -9.70 -0.27 -18.95
N SER A 4 -8.73 0.64 -19.01
CA SER A 4 -7.54 0.57 -18.16
C SER A 4 -7.96 0.81 -16.70
N PRO A 5 -7.55 -0.04 -15.75
CA PRO A 5 -7.69 0.25 -14.33
C PRO A 5 -7.05 1.61 -14.01
N ASN A 6 -7.73 2.40 -13.19
CA ASN A 6 -7.23 3.67 -12.67
C ASN A 6 -6.81 3.53 -11.19
N LEU A 7 -6.33 4.61 -10.59
CA LEU A 7 -5.89 4.63 -9.19
C LEU A 7 -6.96 4.09 -8.22
N GLU A 8 -8.22 4.48 -8.41
CA GLU A 8 -9.33 4.03 -7.57
C GLU A 8 -9.57 2.52 -7.68
N THR A 9 -9.46 1.97 -8.90
CA THR A 9 -9.60 0.53 -9.14
C THR A 9 -8.54 -0.24 -8.35
N TYR A 10 -7.27 0.18 -8.42
CA TYR A 10 -6.19 -0.44 -7.66
C TYR A 10 -6.37 -0.29 -6.15
N ASN A 11 -6.78 0.89 -5.66
CA ASN A 11 -7.04 1.12 -4.24
C ASN A 11 -8.10 0.14 -3.69
N VAL A 12 -9.16 -0.12 -4.48
CA VAL A 12 -10.20 -1.10 -4.11
C VAL A 12 -9.63 -2.51 -4.06
N LEU A 13 -8.85 -2.91 -5.06
CA LEU A 13 -8.23 -4.24 -5.11
C LEU A 13 -7.28 -4.45 -3.92
N VAL A 14 -6.38 -3.50 -3.65
CA VAL A 14 -5.47 -3.53 -2.50
C VAL A 14 -6.23 -3.68 -1.18
N LYS A 15 -7.31 -2.91 -1.01
CA LYS A 15 -8.17 -2.99 0.19
C LYS A 15 -8.82 -4.36 0.35
N ILE A 16 -9.31 -4.95 -0.74
CA ILE A 16 -9.92 -6.30 -0.73
C ILE A 16 -8.86 -7.35 -0.40
N SER A 17 -7.68 -7.27 -1.01
CA SER A 17 -6.57 -8.21 -0.74
C SER A 17 -6.13 -8.15 0.72
N CYS A 18 -5.99 -6.95 1.30
CA CYS A 18 -5.67 -6.79 2.73
C CYS A 18 -6.75 -7.36 3.65
N LYS A 19 -8.05 -7.14 3.34
CA LYS A 19 -9.15 -7.74 4.11
C LYS A 19 -9.15 -9.27 4.08
N LYS A 20 -8.63 -9.87 3.01
CA LYS A 20 -8.47 -11.31 2.84
C LYS A 20 -7.12 -11.83 3.36
N LEU A 21 -6.32 -10.97 4.01
CA LEU A 21 -4.95 -11.27 4.47
C LEU A 21 -4.02 -11.74 3.34
N ARG A 22 -4.31 -11.34 2.10
CA ARG A 22 -3.51 -11.66 0.89
C ARG A 22 -2.49 -10.56 0.65
N PHE A 23 -1.55 -10.43 1.58
CA PHE A 23 -0.58 -9.33 1.54
C PHE A 23 0.40 -9.42 0.38
N SER A 24 0.74 -10.62 -0.09
CA SER A 24 1.56 -10.81 -1.30
C SER A 24 0.87 -10.22 -2.54
N GLU A 25 -0.42 -10.53 -2.74
CA GLU A 25 -1.24 -9.96 -3.83
C GLU A 25 -1.35 -8.44 -3.69
N ALA A 26 -1.52 -7.92 -2.47
CA ALA A 26 -1.57 -6.49 -2.22
C ALA A 26 -0.24 -5.79 -2.59
N ARG A 27 0.92 -6.43 -2.35
CA ARG A 27 2.23 -5.91 -2.77
C ARG A 27 2.43 -5.95 -4.27
N GLU A 28 2.03 -7.03 -4.94
CA GLU A 28 2.06 -7.09 -6.40
C GLU A 28 1.26 -5.92 -7.00
N LEU A 29 0.06 -5.65 -6.49
CA LEU A 29 -0.75 -4.51 -6.93
C LEU A 29 -0.04 -3.16 -6.76
N LEU A 30 0.75 -2.96 -5.68
CA LEU A 30 1.57 -1.75 -5.52
C LEU A 30 2.63 -1.63 -6.62
N GLU A 31 3.28 -2.73 -6.98
CA GLU A 31 4.26 -2.74 -8.09
C GLU A 31 3.59 -2.46 -9.43
N TRP A 32 2.42 -3.06 -9.69
CA TRP A 32 1.65 -2.80 -10.90
C TRP A 32 1.26 -1.32 -11.01
N MET A 33 0.87 -0.67 -9.91
CA MET A 33 0.58 0.77 -9.93
C MET A 33 1.81 1.57 -10.41
N TRP A 34 3.00 1.26 -9.89
CA TRP A 34 4.24 1.90 -10.32
C TRP A 34 4.57 1.69 -11.79
N VAL A 35 4.47 0.44 -12.27
CA VAL A 35 4.72 0.09 -13.68
C VAL A 35 3.81 0.89 -14.62
N TRP A 36 2.61 1.22 -14.16
CA TRP A 36 1.61 1.96 -14.94
C TRP A 36 1.66 3.48 -14.68
N GLY A 37 2.67 3.97 -13.95
CA GLY A 37 2.84 5.39 -13.65
C GLY A 37 1.82 5.94 -12.64
N LEU A 38 1.13 5.07 -11.90
CA LEU A 38 0.18 5.43 -10.84
C LEU A 38 0.91 5.47 -9.50
N LYS A 39 0.88 6.61 -8.81
CA LYS A 39 1.54 6.79 -7.51
C LYS A 39 0.69 6.18 -6.37
N PRO A 40 1.13 5.10 -5.69
CA PRO A 40 0.27 4.34 -4.78
C PRO A 40 0.27 4.87 -3.33
N ASP A 41 -0.06 6.16 -3.13
CA ASP A 41 -0.03 6.82 -1.82
C ASP A 41 -1.03 6.20 -0.81
N VAL A 42 -2.32 6.19 -1.16
CA VAL A 42 -3.38 5.59 -0.31
C VAL A 42 -3.23 4.06 -0.19
N SER A 43 -2.75 3.41 -1.25
CA SER A 43 -2.53 1.96 -1.26
C SER A 43 -1.45 1.52 -0.28
N TYR A 44 -0.32 2.25 -0.18
CA TYR A 44 0.72 1.95 0.81
C TYR A 44 0.16 1.99 2.24
N GLY A 45 -0.53 3.07 2.60
CA GLY A 45 -1.16 3.18 3.92
C GLY A 45 -2.17 2.06 4.21
N THR A 46 -2.88 1.59 3.17
CA THR A 46 -3.81 0.47 3.28
C THR A 46 -3.09 -0.85 3.59
N VAL A 47 -1.98 -1.15 2.90
CA VAL A 47 -1.18 -2.36 3.14
C VAL A 47 -0.51 -2.33 4.50
N ILE A 48 0.11 -1.21 4.88
CA ILE A 48 0.77 -1.02 6.18
C ILE A 48 -0.22 -1.25 7.32
N ASN A 49 -1.40 -0.63 7.26
CA ASN A 49 -2.45 -0.80 8.26
C ASN A 49 -2.97 -2.24 8.30
N GLY A 50 -3.11 -2.89 7.14
CA GLY A 50 -3.52 -4.30 7.05
C GLY A 50 -2.55 -5.23 7.77
N LEU A 51 -1.24 -5.09 7.47
CA LEU A 51 -0.17 -5.88 8.09
C LEU A 51 -0.05 -5.63 9.60
N ALA A 52 -0.12 -4.36 10.02
CA ALA A 52 -0.10 -4.01 11.43
C ALA A 52 -1.27 -4.64 12.20
N LYS A 53 -2.48 -4.60 11.64
CA LYS A 53 -3.67 -5.23 12.23
C LYS A 53 -3.63 -6.75 12.26
N SER A 54 -2.89 -7.40 11.36
CA SER A 54 -2.65 -8.84 11.41
C SER A 54 -1.51 -9.24 12.34
N GLY A 55 -0.83 -8.27 12.98
CA GLY A 55 0.31 -8.50 13.86
C GLY A 55 1.66 -8.63 13.14
N ASP A 56 1.70 -8.47 11.82
CA ASP A 56 2.95 -8.52 11.05
C ASP A 56 3.59 -7.12 10.97
N LEU A 57 4.12 -6.67 12.11
CA LEU A 57 4.80 -5.38 12.21
C LEU A 57 6.08 -5.32 11.35
N SER A 58 6.78 -6.45 11.19
CA SER A 58 7.98 -6.50 10.35
C SER A 58 7.63 -6.27 8.88
N GLY A 59 6.57 -6.91 8.38
CA GLY A 59 6.05 -6.67 7.05
C GLY A 59 5.58 -5.23 6.87
N ALA A 60 4.86 -4.68 7.86
CA ALA A 60 4.40 -3.29 7.82
C ALA A 60 5.55 -2.29 7.69
N LEU A 61 6.63 -2.48 8.47
CA LEU A 61 7.83 -1.64 8.41
C LEU A 61 8.55 -1.76 7.06
N LYS A 62 8.70 -2.97 6.51
CA LYS A 62 9.31 -3.14 5.17
C LYS A 62 8.54 -2.39 4.09
N VAL A 63 7.21 -2.40 4.14
CA VAL A 63 6.38 -1.67 3.19
C VAL A 63 6.50 -0.15 3.39
N PHE A 64 6.64 0.30 4.63
CA PHE A 64 6.89 1.70 4.95
C PHE A 64 8.27 2.20 4.45
N ASP A 65 9.30 1.39 4.61
CA ASP A 65 10.64 1.69 4.10
C ASP A 65 10.63 1.77 2.56
N GLU A 66 9.97 0.81 1.90
CA GLU A 66 9.80 0.81 0.43
C GLU A 66 9.07 2.07 -0.06
N MET A 67 8.00 2.49 0.62
CA MET A 67 7.29 3.75 0.35
C MET A 67 8.24 4.95 0.45
N SER A 68 9.10 4.97 1.47
CA SER A 68 10.04 6.05 1.73
C SER A 68 11.15 6.11 0.66
N GLU A 69 11.71 4.97 0.28
CA GLU A 69 12.74 4.84 -0.76
C GLU A 69 12.22 5.28 -2.13
N ARG A 70 10.95 5.01 -2.44
CA ARG A 70 10.30 5.45 -3.70
C ARG A 70 9.82 6.90 -3.66
N GLY A 71 10.34 7.72 -2.75
CA GLY A 71 10.17 9.19 -2.76
C GLY A 71 8.82 9.71 -2.24
N HIS A 72 8.11 8.97 -1.38
CA HIS A 72 6.86 9.43 -0.75
C HIS A 72 7.08 10.18 0.58
N ARG A 73 8.07 11.07 0.62
CA ARG A 73 8.48 11.76 1.87
C ARG A 73 7.43 12.72 2.44
N ASP A 74 6.46 13.19 1.65
CA ASP A 74 5.55 14.27 2.06
C ASP A 74 4.40 13.87 3.01
N ASN A 75 4.11 12.58 3.20
CA ASN A 75 3.00 12.13 4.06
C ASN A 75 3.44 11.42 5.36
N MET A 76 4.76 11.36 5.62
CA MET A 76 5.39 10.63 6.74
C MET A 76 4.87 11.04 8.12
N ASN A 77 4.32 12.26 8.26
CA ASN A 77 3.85 12.80 9.55
C ASN A 77 2.47 12.29 10.01
N LYS A 78 1.71 11.54 9.20
CA LYS A 78 0.38 11.05 9.61
C LYS A 78 0.39 9.68 10.28
N LEU A 79 1.38 8.82 9.98
CA LEU A 79 1.43 7.44 10.52
C LEU A 79 2.24 7.32 11.82
N THR A 80 3.28 8.14 12.01
CA THR A 80 4.12 8.11 13.23
C THR A 80 3.34 8.41 14.52
N ILE A 81 2.24 9.17 14.42
CA ILE A 81 1.39 9.50 15.59
C ILE A 81 0.49 8.33 15.99
N ALA A 82 0.23 7.34 15.13
CA ALA A 82 -0.66 6.21 15.45
C ALA A 82 0.04 5.08 16.22
N VAL A 83 1.34 5.20 16.52
CA VAL A 83 2.16 4.20 17.23
C VAL A 83 2.74 4.76 18.54
N ALA A 84 2.32 5.96 18.97
CA ALA A 84 2.58 6.52 20.29
C ALA A 84 1.27 6.57 21.09
#